data_AF-A0A918Z4Q4-F1
#
_entry.id   AF-A0A918Z4Q4-F1
#
_cell.length_a   1.000
_cell.length_b   1.000
_cell.length_c   1.000
_cell.angle_alpha   90.00
_cell.angle_beta   90.00
_cell.angle_gamma   90.00
#
_symmetry.space_group_name_H-M   'P 1'
#
loop_
_entity.id
_entity.type
_entity.pdbx_description
1 polymer ?
#
loop_
_entity_poly.entity_id
_entity_poly.type
_entity_poly.pdbx_seq_one_letter_code
_entity_poly.pdbx_strand_id
1 'polypeptide(L)'
;MVELAALFTAVAVADAVANLIGHGPDGPALLVMSAAVLLATAGFHIWWARRHGHAPPTSDTDARPPLPEEQRAGADGEVIAGATALWRMRTTVKDEPGSLAALCTALAGLRVDILSLQTHPLAEGTVDEFLLRAPEALAASEITRAVADAGGTGTWIERGDAHDLVDAPTRVLGLATRTALDAAELPLALRQLLGRCTIRSLPSPVFSTSPEPGGRPSASDRAAESAPVEGALEDTVMRLRAPEGGVITVERPYLPFTPTEFARARALVELDARLGPRIPRSQDVLTLPEGNDITVRRADENDLSAATAMHERCSPRTLSMRYHGPVGDADRYLKHLLSPRFGRTLAAQTASGRLVGLGHLLWDGDETEIALLIEDDWQRRGVGSELLRRLVAMAVETGCEHVYAVTQSSNTGMVAAMRGLGLPLDYQIEEGTLVITAQLERSAAKRLGERRVEAP
;
A
#
# COMPACT_ATOMS: atom_id res chain seq x y z
N MET A 1 1.41 32.76 37.67
CA MET A 1 0.44 32.80 38.80
C MET A 1 -0.92 32.21 38.39
N VAL A 2 -1.51 32.59 37.25
CA VAL A 2 -2.83 32.11 36.81
C VAL A 2 -2.85 30.62 36.40
N GLU A 3 -1.81 30.15 35.70
CA GLU A 3 -1.71 28.74 35.27
C GLU A 3 -1.52 27.76 36.45
N LEU A 4 -0.78 28.18 37.48
CA LEU A 4 -0.60 27.40 38.69
C LEU A 4 -1.93 27.26 39.46
N ALA A 5 -2.72 28.34 39.53
CA ALA A 5 -4.03 28.34 40.18
C ALA A 5 -5.04 27.44 39.45
N ALA A 6 -5.01 27.39 38.12
CA ALA A 6 -5.85 26.49 37.33
C ALA A 6 -5.49 25.01 37.58
N LEU A 7 -4.19 24.70 37.66
CA LEU A 7 -3.72 23.34 37.96
C LEU A 7 -4.13 22.90 39.37
N PHE A 8 -3.97 23.76 40.39
CA PHE A 8 -4.40 23.46 41.75
C PHE A 8 -5.91 23.30 41.88
N THR A 9 -6.70 24.08 41.12
CA THR A 9 -8.16 23.97 41.11
C THR A 9 -8.61 22.66 40.45
N ALA A 10 -7.98 22.26 39.35
CA ALA A 10 -8.29 21.00 38.68
C ALA A 10 -7.97 19.77 39.57
N VAL A 11 -6.82 19.80 40.26
CA VAL A 11 -6.44 18.75 41.20
C VAL A 11 -7.38 18.70 42.40
N ALA A 12 -7.78 19.85 42.96
CA ALA A 12 -8.73 19.91 44.06
C ALA A 12 -10.13 19.40 43.67
N VAL A 13 -10.59 19.69 42.45
CA VAL A 13 -11.86 19.17 41.93
C VAL A 13 -11.79 17.66 41.70
N ALA A 14 -10.69 17.16 41.13
CA ALA A 14 -10.49 15.72 40.93
C ALA A 14 -10.42 14.95 42.27
N ASP A 15 -9.72 15.50 43.26
CA ASP A 15 -9.61 14.91 44.60
C ASP A 15 -10.93 14.96 45.37
N ALA A 16 -11.70 16.04 45.22
CA ALA A 16 -13.05 16.15 45.79
C ALA A 16 -14.01 15.12 45.18
N VAL A 17 -13.95 14.92 43.86
CA VAL A 17 -14.76 13.90 43.16
C VAL A 17 -14.33 12.48 43.58
N ALA A 18 -13.03 12.21 43.70
CA ALA A 18 -12.51 10.94 44.16
C ALA A 18 -12.94 10.63 45.60
N ASN A 19 -12.93 11.62 46.49
CA ASN A 19 -13.38 11.47 47.88
C ASN A 19 -14.90 11.31 48.00
N LEU A 20 -15.69 11.98 47.14
CA LEU A 20 -17.14 11.82 47.10
C LEU A 20 -17.54 10.41 46.66
N ILE A 21 -16.79 9.82 45.72
CA ILE A 21 -17.00 8.46 45.22
C ILE A 21 -16.43 7.40 46.19
N GLY A 22 -15.31 7.70 46.87
CA GLY A 22 -14.61 6.76 47.76
C GLY A 22 -15.15 6.68 49.19
N HIS A 23 -15.72 7.77 49.72
CA HIS A 23 -16.12 7.87 51.14
C HIS A 23 -17.59 8.29 51.35
N GLY A 24 -18.34 8.59 50.30
CA GLY A 24 -19.77 8.89 50.38
C GLY A 24 -20.60 7.60 50.49
N PRO A 25 -21.67 7.56 51.31
CA PRO A 25 -22.52 6.37 51.45
C PRO A 25 -23.18 5.92 50.13
N ASP A 26 -23.25 6.82 49.14
CA ASP A 26 -23.85 6.58 47.82
C ASP A 26 -22.83 6.49 46.67
N GLY A 27 -21.52 6.48 46.95
CA GLY A 27 -20.45 6.47 45.95
C GLY A 27 -20.53 5.32 44.92
N PRO A 28 -20.75 4.06 45.35
CA PRO A 28 -20.97 2.95 44.44
C PRO A 28 -22.25 3.12 43.59
N ALA A 29 -23.31 3.69 44.14
CA ALA A 29 -24.56 3.93 43.42
C ALA A 29 -24.39 5.01 42.34
N LEU A 30 -23.64 6.07 42.63
CA LEU A 30 -23.31 7.13 41.66
C LEU A 30 -22.46 6.62 40.48
N LEU A 31 -21.52 5.70 40.74
CA LEU A 31 -20.73 5.05 39.68
C LEU A 31 -21.60 4.17 38.78
N VAL A 32 -22.48 3.35 39.36
CA VAL A 32 -23.38 2.48 38.60
C VAL A 32 -24.38 3.31 37.78
N MET A 33 -24.94 4.38 38.36
CA MET A 33 -25.83 5.30 37.65
C MET A 33 -25.12 6.01 36.49
N SER A 34 -23.88 6.46 36.69
CA SER A 34 -23.09 7.13 35.65
C SER A 34 -22.72 6.18 34.51
N ALA A 35 -22.36 4.93 34.83
CA ALA A 35 -22.10 3.90 33.83
C ALA A 35 -23.38 3.54 33.05
N ALA A 36 -24.53 3.45 33.72
CA ALA A 36 -25.81 3.19 33.08
C ALA A 36 -26.22 4.34 32.12
N VAL A 37 -26.01 5.60 32.53
CA VAL A 37 -26.27 6.77 31.68
C VAL A 37 -25.34 6.78 30.46
N LEU A 38 -24.04 6.49 30.63
CA LEU A 38 -23.10 6.39 29.51
C LEU A 38 -23.49 5.30 28.51
N LEU A 39 -23.85 4.11 29.00
CA LEU A 39 -24.28 3.00 28.16
C LEU A 39 -25.61 3.31 27.43
N ALA A 40 -26.55 3.96 28.11
CA ALA A 40 -27.81 4.39 27.50
C ALA A 40 -27.57 5.46 26.41
N THR A 41 -26.66 6.41 26.65
CA THR A 41 -26.33 7.48 25.70
C THR A 41 -25.60 6.93 24.47
N ALA A 42 -24.63 6.02 24.67
CA ALA A 42 -23.95 5.32 23.58
C ALA A 42 -24.90 4.43 22.78
N GLY A 43 -25.79 3.69 23.46
CA GLY A 43 -26.83 2.87 22.82
C GLY A 43 -27.80 3.71 22.00
N PHE A 44 -28.23 4.86 22.53
CA PHE A 44 -29.08 5.81 21.82
C PHE A 44 -28.37 6.42 20.60
N HIS A 45 -27.10 6.81 20.71
CA HIS A 45 -26.32 7.31 19.57
C HIS A 45 -26.14 6.25 18.47
N ILE A 46 -25.85 5.01 18.84
CA ILE A 46 -25.69 3.90 17.88
C ILE A 46 -27.03 3.58 17.21
N TRP A 47 -28.12 3.56 17.98
CA TRP A 47 -29.47 3.35 17.45
C TRP A 47 -29.92 4.50 16.56
N TRP A 48 -29.65 5.74 16.94
CA TRP A 48 -29.98 6.95 16.17
C TRP A 48 -29.19 7.01 14.86
N ALA A 49 -27.89 6.73 14.90
CA ALA A 49 -27.05 6.64 13.70
C ALA A 49 -27.47 5.49 12.75
N ARG A 50 -27.98 4.39 13.30
CA ARG A 50 -28.50 3.27 12.50
C ARG A 50 -29.90 3.53 11.94
N ARG A 51 -30.73 4.32 12.64
CA ARG A 51 -32.12 4.63 12.23
C ARG A 51 -32.20 5.86 11.32
N HIS A 52 -31.24 6.77 11.40
CA HIS A 52 -31.08 7.93 10.53
C HIS A 52 -29.73 7.86 9.81
N GLY A 53 -29.53 6.79 9.02
CA GLY A 53 -28.54 6.84 7.95
C GLY A 53 -28.85 8.03 7.04
N HIS A 54 -27.85 8.86 6.78
CA HIS A 54 -27.97 10.16 6.11
C HIS A 54 -28.85 10.11 4.86
N ALA A 55 -30.08 10.59 4.98
CA ALA A 55 -30.80 11.17 3.87
C ALA A 55 -30.15 12.54 3.55
N PRO A 56 -29.99 12.90 2.27
CA PRO A 56 -29.46 14.22 1.91
C PRO A 56 -30.36 15.32 2.47
N PRO A 57 -29.82 16.49 2.84
CA PRO A 57 -30.65 17.58 3.36
C PRO A 57 -31.65 17.99 2.28
N THR A 58 -32.93 18.00 2.65
CA THR A 58 -34.00 18.66 1.89
C THR A 58 -33.68 20.14 1.81
N SER A 59 -33.68 20.66 0.59
CA SER A 59 -33.50 22.07 0.29
C SER A 59 -34.57 22.92 1.00
N ASP A 60 -34.14 23.67 2.02
CA ASP A 60 -34.85 24.86 2.47
C ASP A 60 -34.72 25.93 1.37
N THR A 61 -35.78 26.10 0.59
CA THR A 61 -36.06 27.36 -0.08
C THR A 61 -37.57 27.53 -0.11
N ASP A 62 -38.09 28.14 0.94
CA ASP A 62 -39.43 28.69 0.95
C ASP A 62 -39.57 29.77 -0.14
N ALA A 63 -40.59 29.57 -0.97
CA ALA A 63 -41.43 30.57 -1.64
C ALA A 63 -40.77 31.68 -2.48
N ARG A 64 -40.73 31.44 -3.81
CA ARG A 64 -40.95 32.49 -4.82
C ARG A 64 -42.26 32.20 -5.56
N PRO A 65 -43.20 33.15 -5.70
CA PRO A 65 -44.46 32.90 -6.38
C PRO A 65 -44.25 32.74 -7.90
N PRO A 66 -45.05 31.90 -8.58
CA PRO A 66 -44.86 31.61 -10.00
C PRO A 66 -45.30 32.78 -10.88
N LEU A 67 -44.48 33.11 -11.88
CA LEU A 67 -44.88 33.93 -13.02
C LEU A 67 -45.69 33.06 -14.02
N PRO A 68 -46.59 33.66 -14.83
CA PRO A 68 -47.53 32.93 -15.68
C PRO A 68 -46.84 32.16 -16.80
N GLU A 69 -47.40 30.98 -17.09
CA GLU A 69 -47.06 30.11 -18.21
C GLU A 69 -47.24 30.82 -19.55
N GLU A 70 -46.15 30.95 -20.31
CA GLU A 70 -46.19 30.86 -21.77
C GLU A 70 -44.75 30.65 -22.31
N GLN A 71 -44.62 29.74 -23.29
CA GLN A 71 -43.39 29.25 -23.93
C GLN A 71 -42.64 28.10 -23.23
N ARG A 72 -43.32 26.96 -23.07
CA ARG A 72 -42.68 25.64 -23.22
C ARG A 72 -42.72 25.24 -24.69
N ALA A 73 -41.63 25.48 -25.40
CA ALA A 73 -41.31 24.80 -26.65
C ALA A 73 -40.04 23.96 -26.42
N GLY A 74 -40.20 22.64 -26.49
CA GLY A 74 -39.17 21.64 -26.80
C GLY A 74 -37.91 21.62 -25.92
N ALA A 75 -37.95 20.86 -24.83
CA ALA A 75 -36.75 20.34 -24.18
C ALA A 75 -36.87 18.82 -23.97
N ASP A 76 -37.07 18.09 -25.07
CA ASP A 76 -36.64 16.70 -25.16
C ASP A 76 -35.14 16.71 -25.47
N GLY A 77 -34.36 17.04 -24.44
CA GLY A 77 -32.92 16.88 -24.42
C GLY A 77 -32.59 15.72 -23.49
N GLU A 78 -32.87 14.51 -23.96
CA GLU A 78 -32.35 13.28 -23.38
C GLU A 78 -30.81 13.42 -23.34
N VAL A 79 -30.26 13.76 -22.16
CA VAL A 79 -28.83 13.78 -21.94
C VAL A 79 -28.39 12.33 -22.03
N ILE A 80 -27.96 11.93 -23.24
CA ILE A 80 -27.11 10.76 -23.41
C ILE A 80 -25.88 11.07 -22.55
N ALA A 81 -25.82 10.49 -21.36
CA ALA A 81 -24.62 10.50 -20.54
C ALA A 81 -23.55 9.73 -21.33
N GLY A 82 -22.86 10.46 -22.22
CA GLY A 82 -21.75 9.92 -22.99
C GLY A 82 -20.76 9.33 -22.02
N ALA A 83 -20.25 8.14 -22.33
CA ALA A 83 -19.25 7.50 -21.50
C ALA A 83 -18.08 8.47 -21.24
N THR A 84 -17.64 8.52 -19.99
CA THR A 84 -16.55 9.38 -19.53
C THR A 84 -15.41 8.53 -19.02
N ALA A 85 -14.19 9.06 -19.09
CA ALA A 85 -13.02 8.40 -18.55
C ALA A 85 -12.25 9.31 -17.59
N LEU A 86 -11.61 8.67 -16.61
CA LEU A 86 -10.74 9.32 -15.66
C LEU A 86 -9.31 9.43 -16.22
N TRP A 87 -8.67 10.56 -15.96
CA TRP A 87 -7.28 10.81 -16.34
C TRP A 87 -6.52 11.43 -15.17
N ARG A 88 -5.26 11.01 -15.00
CA ARG A 88 -4.29 11.70 -14.16
C ARG A 88 -3.41 12.53 -15.07
N MET A 89 -3.26 13.81 -14.77
CA MET A 89 -2.41 14.70 -15.54
C MET A 89 -1.50 15.46 -14.61
N ARG A 90 -0.26 15.65 -15.01
CA ARG A 90 0.69 16.55 -14.36
C ARG A 90 1.25 17.50 -15.40
N THR A 91 1.37 18.78 -15.08
CA THR A 91 1.99 19.76 -15.97
C THR A 91 2.68 20.86 -15.17
N THR A 92 3.78 21.39 -15.70
CA THR A 92 4.45 22.55 -15.10
C THR A 92 3.93 23.82 -15.74
N VAL A 93 3.59 24.80 -14.91
CA VAL A 93 3.17 26.15 -15.31
C VAL A 93 4.05 27.21 -14.67
N LYS A 94 4.04 28.41 -15.24
CA LYS A 94 4.69 29.57 -14.61
C LYS A 94 3.95 29.95 -13.33
N ASP A 95 4.71 30.27 -12.28
CA ASP A 95 4.18 30.77 -11.02
C ASP A 95 3.82 32.26 -11.11
N GLU A 96 2.78 32.55 -11.88
CA GLU A 96 2.27 33.90 -12.13
C GLU A 96 0.73 33.89 -12.11
N PRO A 97 0.07 34.97 -11.63
CA PRO A 97 -1.38 35.05 -11.63
C PRO A 97 -1.96 34.84 -13.04
N GLY A 98 -2.93 33.92 -13.14
CA GLY A 98 -3.64 33.62 -14.39
C GLY A 98 -3.12 32.40 -15.16
N SER A 99 -1.91 31.89 -14.87
CA SER A 99 -1.39 30.67 -15.53
C SER A 99 -2.32 29.47 -15.36
N LEU A 100 -2.72 29.16 -14.12
CA LEU A 100 -3.67 28.09 -13.84
C LEU A 100 -5.07 28.38 -14.44
N ALA A 101 -5.48 29.65 -14.48
CA ALA A 101 -6.77 30.02 -15.07
C ALA A 101 -6.81 29.74 -16.59
N ALA A 102 -5.69 29.98 -17.29
CA ALA A 102 -5.56 29.63 -18.71
C ALA A 102 -5.68 28.12 -18.93
N LEU A 103 -5.02 27.30 -18.10
CA LEU A 103 -5.17 25.85 -18.13
C LEU A 103 -6.61 25.40 -17.91
N CYS A 104 -7.27 25.88 -16.85
CA CYS A 104 -8.65 25.54 -16.54
C CYS A 104 -9.60 25.92 -17.69
N THR A 105 -9.35 27.06 -18.35
CA THR A 105 -10.13 27.52 -19.50
C THR A 105 -9.96 26.58 -20.70
N ALA A 106 -8.73 26.15 -20.99
CA ALA A 106 -8.45 25.21 -22.08
C ALA A 106 -9.11 23.84 -21.84
N LEU A 107 -9.03 23.31 -20.62
CA LEU A 107 -9.69 22.06 -20.23
C LEU A 107 -11.23 22.17 -20.33
N ALA A 108 -11.80 23.30 -19.88
CA ALA A 108 -13.23 23.56 -19.99
C ALA A 108 -13.70 23.60 -21.46
N GLY A 109 -12.89 24.15 -22.37
CA GLY A 109 -13.16 24.15 -23.81
C GLY A 109 -13.28 22.75 -24.41
N LEU A 110 -12.61 21.76 -23.81
CA LEU A 110 -12.70 20.33 -24.19
C LEU A 110 -13.78 19.55 -23.43
N ARG A 111 -14.59 20.24 -22.61
CA ARG A 111 -15.56 19.62 -21.68
C ARG A 111 -14.91 18.65 -20.69
N VAL A 112 -13.69 18.96 -20.25
CA VAL A 112 -12.98 18.22 -19.21
C VAL A 112 -13.31 18.83 -17.85
N ASP A 113 -13.77 17.99 -16.93
CA ASP A 113 -14.04 18.35 -15.53
C ASP A 113 -12.81 18.06 -14.65
N ILE A 114 -12.54 18.95 -13.71
CA ILE A 114 -11.40 18.85 -12.78
C ILE A 114 -11.94 18.37 -11.44
N LEU A 115 -11.66 17.11 -11.11
CA LEU A 115 -12.13 16.46 -9.88
C LEU A 115 -11.23 16.79 -8.68
N SER A 116 -9.93 16.98 -8.93
CA SER A 116 -8.96 17.35 -7.90
C SER A 116 -7.78 18.09 -8.54
N LEU A 117 -7.20 19.01 -7.78
CA LEU A 117 -5.98 19.75 -8.13
C LEU A 117 -5.05 19.80 -6.92
N GLN A 118 -3.79 19.44 -7.12
CA GLN A 118 -2.70 19.69 -6.18
C GLN A 118 -1.63 20.51 -6.85
N THR A 119 -1.15 21.54 -6.17
CA THR A 119 -0.10 22.41 -6.67
C THR A 119 1.19 22.18 -5.88
N HIS A 120 2.30 22.06 -6.59
CA HIS A 120 3.62 21.81 -6.04
C HIS A 120 4.58 22.92 -6.48
N PRO A 121 4.80 23.94 -5.64
CA PRO A 121 5.69 25.04 -6.00
C PRO A 121 7.14 24.54 -6.15
N LEU A 122 7.81 25.01 -7.22
CA LEU A 122 9.22 24.76 -7.50
C LEU A 122 10.00 26.09 -7.48
N ALA A 123 11.33 26.00 -7.61
CA ALA A 123 12.16 27.20 -7.77
C ALA A 123 11.85 27.94 -9.09
N GLU A 124 11.50 27.20 -10.14
CA GLU A 124 11.10 27.73 -11.45
C GLU A 124 9.71 27.19 -11.81
N GLY A 125 8.67 27.94 -11.46
CA GLY A 125 7.28 27.60 -11.75
C GLY A 125 6.62 26.69 -10.71
N THR A 126 5.48 26.11 -11.09
CA THR A 126 4.66 25.24 -10.24
C THR A 126 4.27 24.00 -11.02
N VAL A 127 4.39 22.84 -10.40
CA VAL A 127 3.88 21.57 -10.94
C VAL A 127 2.47 21.35 -10.42
N ASP A 128 1.52 21.31 -11.34
CA ASP A 128 0.11 21.06 -11.03
C ASP A 128 -0.25 19.62 -11.39
N GLU A 129 -0.82 18.90 -10.42
CA GLU A 129 -1.38 17.56 -10.57
C GLU A 129 -2.90 17.63 -10.58
N PHE A 130 -3.51 17.09 -11.63
CA PHE A 130 -4.94 17.07 -11.85
C PHE A 130 -5.46 15.63 -11.89
N LEU A 131 -6.62 15.44 -11.27
CA LEU A 131 -7.50 14.33 -11.59
C LEU A 131 -8.65 14.87 -12.45
N LEU A 132 -8.79 14.34 -13.66
CA LEU A 132 -9.69 14.84 -14.67
C LEU A 132 -10.75 13.80 -15.01
N ARG A 133 -11.95 14.26 -15.35
CA ARG A 133 -12.98 13.48 -16.03
C ARG A 133 -13.22 14.08 -17.40
N ALA A 134 -12.96 13.30 -18.44
CA ALA A 134 -13.11 13.72 -19.82
C ALA A 134 -14.11 12.82 -20.57
N PRO A 135 -14.72 13.30 -21.67
CA PRO A 135 -15.46 12.44 -22.59
C PRO A 135 -14.59 11.26 -23.07
N GLU A 136 -15.13 10.05 -23.16
CA GLU A 136 -14.35 8.85 -23.49
C GLU A 136 -13.69 8.93 -24.88
N ALA A 137 -14.35 9.59 -25.83
CA ALA A 137 -13.83 9.81 -27.18
C ALA A 137 -12.65 10.80 -27.26
N LEU A 138 -12.40 11.58 -26.20
CA LEU A 138 -11.32 12.57 -26.18
C LEU A 138 -9.96 11.88 -26.01
N ALA A 139 -9.05 12.09 -26.95
CA ALA A 139 -7.71 11.49 -26.90
C ALA A 139 -6.79 12.24 -25.92
N ALA A 140 -5.87 11.51 -25.29
CA ALA A 140 -4.84 12.09 -24.41
C ALA A 140 -4.04 13.21 -25.11
N SER A 141 -3.72 13.02 -26.39
CA SER A 141 -2.97 13.98 -27.20
C SER A 141 -3.69 15.30 -27.43
N GLU A 142 -5.03 15.31 -27.43
CA GLU A 142 -5.83 16.53 -27.53
C GLU A 142 -5.77 17.33 -26.24
N ILE A 143 -5.87 16.65 -25.08
CA ILE A 143 -5.70 17.26 -23.76
C ILE A 143 -4.29 17.85 -23.63
N THR A 144 -3.26 17.07 -23.97
CA THR A 144 -1.86 17.52 -23.93
C THR A 144 -1.63 18.75 -24.81
N ARG A 145 -2.21 18.78 -26.02
CA ARG A 145 -2.09 19.93 -26.92
C ARG A 145 -2.74 21.18 -26.33
N ALA A 146 -3.99 21.06 -25.85
CA ALA A 146 -4.69 22.19 -25.25
C ALA A 146 -3.98 22.74 -24.01
N VAL A 147 -3.39 21.87 -23.19
CA VAL A 147 -2.59 22.26 -22.02
C VAL A 147 -1.30 22.95 -22.44
N ALA A 148 -0.62 22.46 -23.47
CA ALA A 148 0.59 23.10 -24.00
C ALA A 148 0.30 24.49 -24.59
N ASP A 149 -0.79 24.63 -25.36
CA ASP A 149 -1.23 25.90 -25.93
C ASP A 149 -1.62 26.93 -24.84
N ALA A 150 -2.08 26.44 -23.69
CA ALA A 150 -2.39 27.24 -22.50
C ALA A 150 -1.16 27.54 -21.60
N GLY A 151 0.05 27.17 -22.03
CA GLY A 151 1.31 27.47 -21.34
C GLY A 151 1.82 26.38 -20.40
N GLY A 152 1.21 25.20 -20.41
CA GLY A 152 1.71 24.02 -19.72
C GLY A 152 2.95 23.45 -20.41
N THR A 153 3.91 22.97 -19.63
CA THR A 153 5.13 22.33 -20.12
C THR A 153 5.39 21.02 -19.37
N GLY A 154 6.12 20.09 -19.99
CA GLY A 154 6.41 18.78 -19.37
C GLY A 154 5.16 17.98 -19.03
N THR A 155 4.08 18.13 -19.81
CA THR A 155 2.78 17.52 -19.52
C THR A 155 2.86 16.01 -19.64
N TRP A 156 2.55 15.33 -18.54
CA TRP A 156 2.37 13.89 -18.47
C TRP A 156 0.89 13.58 -18.21
N ILE A 157 0.35 12.58 -18.90
CA ILE A 157 -1.05 12.18 -18.76
C ILE A 157 -1.20 10.66 -18.90
N GLU A 158 -1.99 10.05 -18.02
CA GLU A 158 -2.34 8.63 -18.06
C GLU A 158 -3.80 8.39 -17.65
N ARG A 159 -4.30 7.18 -17.89
CA ARG A 159 -5.63 6.78 -17.41
C ARG A 159 -5.66 6.70 -15.89
N GLY A 160 -6.67 7.31 -15.28
CA GLY A 160 -6.96 7.20 -13.85
C GLY A 160 -7.89 6.04 -13.53
N ASP A 161 -7.94 5.65 -12.26
CA ASP A 161 -8.82 4.62 -11.71
C ASP A 161 -9.75 5.21 -10.63
N ALA A 162 -10.80 4.48 -10.26
CA ALA A 162 -11.75 4.89 -9.23
C ALA A 162 -11.10 5.17 -7.87
N HIS A 163 -9.97 4.51 -7.56
CA HIS A 163 -9.19 4.76 -6.34
C HIS A 163 -8.56 6.17 -6.29
N ASP A 164 -8.32 6.79 -7.45
CA ASP A 164 -7.76 8.15 -7.49
C ASP A 164 -8.77 9.20 -7.02
N LEU A 165 -10.07 8.88 -7.00
CA LEU A 165 -11.14 9.76 -6.51
C LEU A 165 -11.07 10.02 -4.99
N VAL A 166 -10.35 9.17 -4.24
CA VAL A 166 -10.13 9.39 -2.82
C VAL A 166 -9.23 10.60 -2.63
N ASP A 167 -9.67 11.56 -1.82
CA ASP A 167 -8.91 12.77 -1.53
C ASP A 167 -7.56 12.43 -0.87
N ALA A 168 -6.58 13.32 -1.08
CA ALA A 168 -5.22 13.07 -0.63
C ALA A 168 -5.09 12.92 0.90
N PRO A 169 -5.71 13.77 1.75
CA PRO A 169 -5.69 13.57 3.20
C PRO A 169 -6.18 12.19 3.62
N THR A 170 -7.35 11.75 3.12
CA THR A 170 -7.91 10.42 3.42
C THR A 170 -6.96 9.31 2.97
N ARG A 171 -6.40 9.41 1.75
CA ARG A 171 -5.44 8.45 1.23
C ARG A 171 -4.19 8.36 2.11
N VAL A 172 -3.61 9.49 2.50
CA VAL A 172 -2.39 9.54 3.34
C VAL A 172 -2.65 8.94 4.73
N LEU A 173 -3.81 9.21 5.35
CA LEU A 173 -4.18 8.60 6.63
C LEU A 173 -4.38 7.08 6.52
N GLY A 174 -4.96 6.60 5.41
CA GLY A 174 -5.07 5.18 5.11
C GLY A 174 -3.71 4.51 4.96
N LEU A 175 -2.79 5.14 4.22
CA LEU A 175 -1.40 4.67 4.08
C LEU A 175 -0.68 4.64 5.43
N ALA A 176 -0.80 5.70 6.23
CA ALA A 176 -0.21 5.76 7.56
C ALA A 176 -0.74 4.66 8.47
N THR A 177 -2.04 4.35 8.41
CA THR A 177 -2.66 3.27 9.20
C THR A 177 -2.17 1.89 8.76
N ARG A 178 -2.10 1.62 7.44
CA ARG A 178 -1.55 0.37 6.90
C ARG A 178 -0.10 0.18 7.34
N THR A 179 0.73 1.20 7.09
CA THR A 179 2.10 1.23 7.56
C THR A 179 2.13 0.98 9.05
N ALA A 180 1.27 1.63 9.86
CA ALA A 180 1.20 1.49 11.31
C ALA A 180 0.87 0.07 11.83
N LEU A 181 0.27 -0.79 11.01
CA LEU A 181 -0.14 -2.15 11.38
C LEU A 181 0.87 -3.23 10.95
N ASP A 182 1.59 -3.02 9.84
CA ASP A 182 2.56 -3.96 9.29
C ASP A 182 3.78 -3.22 8.73
N ALA A 183 4.97 -3.46 9.27
CA ALA A 183 6.20 -2.83 8.78
C ALA A 183 6.50 -3.17 7.30
N ALA A 184 5.94 -4.27 6.77
CA ALA A 184 6.09 -4.66 5.38
C ALA A 184 5.31 -3.77 4.40
N GLU A 185 4.43 -2.91 4.90
CA GLU A 185 3.65 -1.98 4.08
C GLU A 185 4.44 -0.75 3.66
N LEU A 186 5.60 -0.42 4.26
CA LEU A 186 6.31 0.82 3.94
C LEU A 186 6.66 0.96 2.45
N PRO A 187 7.28 -0.02 1.77
CA PRO A 187 7.56 0.09 0.34
C PRO A 187 6.29 0.26 -0.50
N LEU A 188 5.24 -0.49 -0.19
CA LEU A 188 3.96 -0.41 -0.88
C LEU A 188 3.28 0.96 -0.69
N ALA A 189 3.34 1.49 0.53
CA ALA A 189 2.80 2.78 0.87
C ALA A 189 3.57 3.93 0.20
N LEU A 190 4.90 3.82 0.09
CA LEU A 190 5.71 4.75 -0.70
C LEU A 190 5.34 4.71 -2.18
N ARG A 191 5.12 3.52 -2.76
CA ARG A 191 4.66 3.40 -4.15
C ARG A 191 3.28 4.04 -4.35
N GLN A 192 2.34 3.78 -3.45
CA GLN A 192 1.01 4.39 -3.54
C GLN A 192 1.04 5.92 -3.32
N LEU A 193 1.95 6.41 -2.49
CA LEU A 193 2.13 7.84 -2.22
C LEU A 193 2.75 8.60 -3.40
N LEU A 194 3.71 7.98 -4.10
CA LEU A 194 4.52 8.61 -5.14
C LEU A 194 4.09 8.24 -6.57
N GLY A 195 3.13 7.32 -6.72
CA GLY A 195 2.66 6.82 -8.01
C GLY A 195 3.56 5.71 -8.56
N ARG A 196 3.61 5.60 -9.89
CA ARG A 196 4.44 4.57 -10.55
C ARG A 196 5.92 4.87 -10.32
N CYS A 197 6.55 4.11 -9.44
CA CYS A 197 7.98 4.15 -9.15
C CYS A 197 8.50 2.75 -8.79
N THR A 198 9.79 2.58 -9.00
CA THR A 198 10.56 1.42 -8.56
C THR A 198 11.18 1.75 -7.21
N ILE A 199 11.03 0.85 -6.23
CA ILE A 199 11.61 1.01 -4.91
C ILE A 199 12.68 -0.06 -4.70
N ARG A 200 13.88 0.37 -4.32
CA ARG A 200 15.00 -0.50 -3.99
C ARG A 200 15.47 -0.21 -2.59
N SER A 201 15.49 -1.23 -1.74
CA SER A 201 16.01 -1.14 -0.38
C SER A 201 17.41 -1.74 -0.35
N LEU A 202 18.41 -0.94 -0.01
CA LEU A 202 19.79 -1.37 0.17
C LEU A 202 20.10 -1.44 1.67
N PRO A 203 20.55 -2.61 2.19
CA PRO A 203 20.89 -2.74 3.60
C PRO A 203 22.10 -1.88 3.99
N SER A 204 22.22 -1.58 5.28
CA SER A 204 23.34 -0.79 5.81
C SER A 204 24.69 -1.47 5.50
N PRO A 205 25.70 -0.73 4.98
CA PRO A 205 27.01 -1.28 4.64
C PRO A 205 27.79 -1.83 5.84
N VAL A 206 27.36 -1.55 7.08
CA VAL A 206 27.99 -2.09 8.31
C VAL A 206 27.94 -3.63 8.36
N PHE A 207 27.04 -4.26 7.60
CA PHE A 207 26.97 -5.72 7.47
C PHE A 207 27.73 -6.30 6.27
N SER A 208 28.39 -5.46 5.47
CA SER A 208 29.07 -5.86 4.23
C SER A 208 30.56 -5.52 4.25
N THR A 209 31.26 -5.75 5.37
CA THR A 209 32.73 -5.76 5.37
C THR A 209 33.26 -6.81 6.35
N SER A 210 33.55 -8.03 5.86
CA SER A 210 34.76 -8.70 6.31
C SER A 210 35.89 -8.11 5.46
N PRO A 211 36.83 -7.35 6.02
CA PRO A 211 37.92 -6.81 5.24
C PRO A 211 38.85 -7.97 4.86
N GLU A 212 38.86 -8.39 3.59
CA GLU A 212 40.04 -9.07 3.07
C GLU A 212 41.21 -8.07 3.11
N PRO A 213 42.34 -8.40 3.76
CA PRO A 213 43.48 -7.49 3.80
C PRO A 213 44.07 -7.36 2.39
N GLY A 214 43.81 -6.23 1.73
CA GLY A 214 44.45 -5.84 0.45
C GLY A 214 43.55 -5.80 -0.80
N GLY A 215 42.24 -6.00 -0.68
CA GLY A 215 41.31 -5.87 -1.81
C GLY A 215 41.04 -4.41 -2.18
N ARG A 216 41.06 -4.07 -3.49
CA ARG A 216 40.59 -2.76 -3.97
C ARG A 216 39.09 -2.62 -3.68
N PRO A 217 38.61 -1.43 -3.25
CA PRO A 217 37.20 -1.22 -2.93
C PRO A 217 36.31 -1.54 -4.12
N SER A 218 35.25 -2.32 -3.86
CA SER A 218 34.23 -2.72 -4.84
C SER A 218 33.38 -1.50 -5.22
N ALA A 219 32.66 -1.58 -6.35
CA ALA A 219 31.67 -0.57 -6.74
C ALA A 219 30.58 -0.37 -5.66
N SER A 220 30.29 -1.40 -4.86
CA SER A 220 29.39 -1.35 -3.70
C SER A 220 29.91 -0.44 -2.58
N ASP A 221 31.23 -0.39 -2.36
CA ASP A 221 31.85 0.40 -1.30
C ASP A 221 31.85 1.90 -1.64
N ARG A 222 31.98 2.23 -2.93
CA ARG A 222 31.85 3.62 -3.41
C ARG A 222 30.41 4.12 -3.37
N ALA A 223 29.42 3.24 -3.52
CA ALA A 223 28.01 3.59 -3.34
C ALA A 223 27.68 3.86 -1.86
N ALA A 224 28.37 3.18 -0.92
CA ALA A 224 28.20 3.35 0.53
C ALA A 224 28.70 4.71 1.05
N GLU A 225 29.79 5.25 0.49
CA GLU A 225 30.26 6.62 0.79
C GLU A 225 29.34 7.74 0.23
N SER A 226 28.35 7.39 -0.60
CA SER A 226 27.46 8.35 -1.27
C SER A 226 26.07 8.51 -0.62
N ALA A 227 25.81 7.86 0.53
CA ALA A 227 24.53 7.99 1.22
C ALA A 227 24.40 9.41 1.82
N PRO A 228 23.48 10.26 1.33
CA PRO A 228 23.35 11.63 1.80
C PRO A 228 22.84 11.63 3.25
N VAL A 229 23.44 12.48 4.10
CA VAL A 229 23.22 12.53 5.55
C VAL A 229 21.74 12.81 5.92
N GLU A 230 20.97 13.45 5.02
CA GLU A 230 19.56 13.84 5.22
C GLU A 230 18.61 13.36 4.10
N GLY A 231 19.07 12.43 3.26
CA GLY A 231 18.41 12.05 2.00
C GLY A 231 18.77 12.99 0.84
N ALA A 232 18.58 12.53 -0.39
CA ALA A 232 18.84 13.32 -1.60
C ALA A 232 17.68 13.21 -2.58
N LEU A 233 17.54 14.28 -3.36
CA LEU A 233 16.58 14.42 -4.44
C LEU A 233 17.36 14.80 -5.69
N GLU A 234 17.40 13.90 -6.67
CA GLU A 234 18.07 14.08 -7.96
C GLU A 234 17.05 13.82 -9.05
N ASP A 235 16.31 14.85 -9.48
CA ASP A 235 15.26 14.78 -10.50
C ASP A 235 14.38 13.52 -10.39
N THR A 236 14.71 12.46 -11.13
CA THR A 236 13.97 11.19 -11.22
C THR A 236 14.30 10.16 -10.13
N VAL A 237 15.24 10.47 -9.23
CA VAL A 237 15.73 9.59 -8.17
C VAL A 237 15.61 10.28 -6.82
N MET A 238 15.03 9.57 -5.86
CA MET A 238 14.89 10.00 -4.47
C MET A 238 15.55 8.97 -3.56
N ARG A 239 16.45 9.42 -2.67
CA ARG A 239 17.16 8.57 -1.71
C ARG A 239 16.76 8.97 -0.30
N LEU A 240 16.22 8.02 0.46
CA LEU A 240 15.76 8.18 1.83
C LEU A 240 16.56 7.26 2.75
N ARG A 241 16.79 7.68 3.99
CA ARG A 241 17.41 6.82 4.99
C ARG A 241 16.40 5.78 5.47
N ALA A 242 16.75 4.51 5.37
CA ALA A 242 15.90 3.43 5.88
C ALA A 242 15.93 3.44 7.43
N PRO A 243 14.82 3.06 8.10
CA PRO A 243 14.76 3.01 9.57
C PRO A 243 15.86 2.16 10.23
N GLU A 244 16.29 1.10 9.57
CA GLU A 244 17.35 0.17 9.99
C GLU A 244 18.78 0.62 9.65
N GLY A 245 18.96 1.83 9.11
CA GLY A 245 20.28 2.38 8.78
C GLY A 245 20.79 2.06 7.37
N GLY A 246 19.94 1.51 6.50
CA GLY A 246 20.16 1.37 5.06
C GLY A 246 19.69 2.59 4.25
N VAL A 247 19.56 2.42 2.93
CA VAL A 247 19.05 3.44 2.01
C VAL A 247 17.88 2.86 1.21
N ILE A 248 16.77 3.60 1.18
CA ILE A 248 15.65 3.36 0.27
C ILE A 248 15.85 4.29 -0.93
N THR A 249 16.03 3.71 -2.11
CA THR A 249 16.10 4.44 -3.37
C THR A 249 14.76 4.28 -4.09
N VAL A 250 14.14 5.40 -4.45
CA VAL A 250 12.91 5.45 -5.25
C VAL A 250 13.27 6.06 -6.60
N GLU A 251 12.97 5.35 -7.68
CA GLU A 251 13.30 5.77 -9.04
C GLU A 251 12.03 5.80 -9.89
N ARG A 252 11.90 6.78 -10.78
CA ARG A 252 10.87 6.76 -11.82
C ARG A 252 11.42 7.23 -13.16
N PRO A 253 11.03 6.64 -14.28
CA PRO A 253 11.79 6.76 -15.52
C PRO A 253 11.74 8.14 -16.19
N TYR A 254 10.66 8.92 -16.04
CA TYR A 254 10.45 10.11 -16.87
C TYR A 254 9.98 11.36 -16.13
N LEU A 255 9.63 11.25 -14.85
CA LEU A 255 9.00 12.35 -14.11
C LEU A 255 9.92 12.80 -12.96
N PRO A 256 10.33 14.08 -12.88
CA PRO A 256 11.13 14.56 -11.74
C PRO A 256 10.28 14.66 -10.47
N PHE A 257 10.81 14.20 -9.34
CA PHE A 257 10.22 14.35 -8.01
C PHE A 257 10.25 15.80 -7.52
N THR A 258 9.15 16.23 -6.91
CA THR A 258 9.06 17.56 -6.29
C THR A 258 9.57 17.53 -4.85
N PRO A 259 10.01 18.68 -4.29
CA PRO A 259 10.34 18.80 -2.87
C PRO A 259 9.18 18.38 -1.95
N THR A 260 7.93 18.61 -2.36
CA THR A 260 6.74 18.17 -1.62
C THR A 260 6.61 16.65 -1.61
N GLU A 261 6.86 15.96 -2.73
CA GLU A 261 6.90 14.50 -2.78
C GLU A 261 7.98 13.94 -1.85
N PHE A 262 9.18 14.53 -1.88
CA PHE A 262 10.28 14.16 -0.98
C PHE A 262 9.89 14.33 0.49
N ALA A 263 9.28 15.47 0.85
CA ALA A 263 8.83 15.73 2.22
C ALA A 263 7.77 14.72 2.69
N ARG A 264 6.80 14.37 1.84
CA ARG A 264 5.77 13.36 2.14
C ARG A 264 6.39 11.97 2.35
N ALA A 265 7.28 11.55 1.45
CA ALA A 265 7.95 10.26 1.54
C ALA A 265 8.83 10.17 2.80
N ARG A 266 9.62 11.21 3.09
CA ARG A 266 10.43 11.32 4.31
C ARG A 266 9.56 11.23 5.57
N ALA A 267 8.43 11.94 5.61
CA ALA A 267 7.52 11.90 6.76
C ALA A 267 6.94 10.49 6.99
N LEU A 268 6.62 9.75 5.92
CA LEU A 268 6.14 8.37 6.03
C LEU A 268 7.22 7.41 6.53
N VAL A 269 8.46 7.56 6.05
CA VAL A 269 9.61 6.78 6.54
C VAL A 269 9.93 7.10 8.01
N GLU A 270 9.87 8.37 8.40
CA GLU A 270 10.05 8.81 9.78
C GLU A 270 8.97 8.24 10.70
N LEU A 271 7.71 8.25 10.25
CA LEU A 271 6.61 7.61 10.99
C LEU A 271 6.89 6.12 11.22
N ASP A 272 7.29 5.40 10.18
CA ASP A 272 7.61 3.98 10.30
C ASP A 272 8.78 3.74 11.26
N ALA A 273 9.84 4.54 11.16
CA ALA A 273 10.99 4.47 12.06
C ALA A 273 10.61 4.67 13.53
N ARG A 274 9.73 5.64 13.82
CA ARG A 274 9.25 5.90 15.19
C ARG A 274 8.39 4.78 15.75
N LEU A 275 7.64 4.09 14.90
CA LEU A 275 6.77 3.01 15.33
C LEU A 275 7.52 1.67 15.53
N GLY A 276 8.66 1.49 14.85
CA GLY A 276 9.52 0.31 15.01
C GLY A 276 8.97 -0.97 14.34
N PRO A 277 9.63 -2.12 14.55
CA PRO A 277 9.26 -3.39 13.93
C PRO A 277 7.93 -3.92 14.49
N ARG A 278 7.03 -4.32 13.58
CA ARG A 278 5.66 -4.77 13.90
C ARG A 278 5.10 -5.60 12.77
N ILE A 279 4.51 -6.74 13.14
CA ILE A 279 3.95 -7.72 12.22
C ILE A 279 2.61 -8.20 12.76
N PRO A 280 1.57 -8.36 11.90
CA PRO A 280 0.28 -8.87 12.30
C PRO A 280 0.39 -10.27 12.94
N ARG A 281 -0.26 -10.45 14.10
CA ARG A 281 -0.23 -11.70 14.89
C ARG A 281 -1.35 -12.68 14.53
N SER A 282 -1.69 -12.82 13.24
CA SER A 282 -2.65 -13.84 12.82
C SER A 282 -2.00 -15.24 12.82
N GLN A 283 -2.74 -16.22 13.31
CA GLN A 283 -2.38 -17.63 13.26
C GLN A 283 -3.60 -18.42 12.81
N ASP A 284 -3.42 -19.26 11.80
CA ASP A 284 -4.48 -20.14 11.32
C ASP A 284 -4.01 -21.59 11.44
N VAL A 285 -4.82 -22.41 12.12
CA VAL A 285 -4.60 -23.85 12.25
C VAL A 285 -5.30 -24.55 11.10
N LEU A 286 -4.58 -25.46 10.44
CA LEU A 286 -5.03 -26.19 9.28
C LEU A 286 -4.78 -27.68 9.47
N THR A 287 -5.84 -28.46 9.33
CA THR A 287 -5.74 -29.91 9.30
C THR A 287 -5.38 -30.36 7.88
N LEU A 288 -4.19 -30.94 7.72
CA LEU A 288 -3.80 -31.51 6.44
C LEU A 288 -4.59 -32.81 6.16
N PRO A 289 -4.79 -33.19 4.89
CA PRO A 289 -5.47 -34.44 4.52
C PRO A 289 -4.87 -35.70 5.15
N GLU A 290 -3.57 -35.65 5.48
CA GLU A 290 -2.82 -36.74 6.12
C GLU A 290 -2.88 -36.73 7.67
N GLY A 291 -3.74 -35.89 8.27
CA GLY A 291 -4.06 -35.92 9.71
C GLY A 291 -3.13 -35.15 10.64
N ASN A 292 -2.11 -34.47 10.11
CA ASN A 292 -1.26 -33.57 10.90
C ASN A 292 -1.80 -32.13 10.82
N ASP A 293 -2.04 -31.52 11.96
CA ASP A 293 -2.35 -30.08 12.04
C ASP A 293 -1.06 -29.27 11.85
N ILE A 294 -1.13 -28.26 10.97
CA ILE A 294 -0.12 -27.23 10.84
C ILE A 294 -0.71 -25.87 11.19
N THR A 295 0.08 -25.03 11.83
CA THR A 295 -0.24 -23.62 12.06
C THR A 295 0.52 -22.77 11.05
N VAL A 296 -0.18 -21.92 10.32
CA VAL A 296 0.43 -20.91 9.45
C VAL A 296 0.34 -19.55 10.11
N ARG A 297 1.47 -18.84 10.18
CA ARG A 297 1.55 -17.48 10.75
C ARG A 297 2.55 -16.61 10.00
N ARG A 298 2.48 -15.30 10.18
CA ARG A 298 3.56 -14.39 9.78
C ARG A 298 4.84 -14.72 10.54
N ALA A 299 5.97 -14.64 9.84
CA ALA A 299 7.30 -14.84 10.38
C ALA A 299 8.16 -13.59 10.21
N ASP A 300 9.15 -13.44 11.08
CA ASP A 300 10.00 -12.26 11.17
C ASP A 300 11.44 -12.57 11.56
N GLU A 301 12.26 -11.53 11.74
CA GLU A 301 13.68 -11.70 12.10
C GLU A 301 13.91 -12.44 13.43
N ASN A 302 12.90 -12.51 14.33
CA ASN A 302 13.00 -13.31 15.56
C ASN A 302 12.88 -14.82 15.28
N ASP A 303 12.35 -15.21 14.12
CA ASP A 303 12.27 -16.61 13.67
C ASP A 303 13.56 -17.10 13.02
N LEU A 304 14.61 -16.27 12.93
CA LEU A 304 15.86 -16.60 12.22
C LEU A 304 16.47 -17.92 12.69
N SER A 305 16.56 -18.14 14.01
CA SER A 305 17.13 -19.39 14.54
C SER A 305 16.32 -20.62 14.14
N ALA A 306 14.99 -20.53 14.18
CA ALA A 306 14.10 -21.62 13.79
C ALA A 306 14.11 -21.86 12.28
N ALA A 307 14.25 -20.79 11.48
CA ALA A 307 14.39 -20.84 10.03
C ALA A 307 15.71 -21.48 9.61
N THR A 308 16.84 -21.10 10.24
CA THR A 308 18.15 -21.74 10.02
C THR A 308 18.08 -23.22 10.36
N ALA A 309 17.50 -23.58 11.51
CA ALA A 309 17.33 -24.98 11.89
C ALA A 309 16.45 -25.78 10.90
N MET A 310 15.43 -25.17 10.30
CA MET A 310 14.62 -25.79 9.24
C MET A 310 15.42 -25.98 7.95
N HIS A 311 16.16 -24.94 7.55
CA HIS A 311 17.00 -24.95 6.36
C HIS A 311 18.07 -26.06 6.43
N GLU A 312 18.73 -26.23 7.58
CA GLU A 312 19.75 -27.27 7.81
C GLU A 312 19.21 -28.70 7.67
N ARG A 313 17.91 -28.91 7.88
CA ARG A 313 17.26 -30.23 7.71
C ARG A 313 16.85 -30.51 6.27
N CYS A 314 16.80 -29.50 5.41
CA CYS A 314 16.41 -29.67 4.02
C CYS A 314 17.53 -30.36 3.23
N SER A 315 17.15 -31.27 2.32
CA SER A 315 18.13 -31.94 1.48
C SER A 315 18.82 -30.96 0.50
N PRO A 316 20.05 -31.26 0.04
CA PRO A 316 20.72 -30.45 -0.98
C PRO A 316 19.88 -30.24 -2.24
N ARG A 317 19.06 -31.22 -2.61
CA ARG A 317 18.12 -31.13 -3.73
C ARG A 317 17.03 -30.08 -3.47
N THR A 318 16.42 -30.10 -2.29
CA THR A 318 15.41 -29.13 -1.89
C THR A 318 15.98 -27.72 -1.89
N LEU A 319 17.20 -27.54 -1.37
CA LEU A 319 17.89 -26.26 -1.37
C LEU A 319 18.25 -25.78 -2.78
N SER A 320 18.73 -26.67 -3.67
CA SER A 320 19.04 -26.30 -5.06
C SER A 320 17.82 -25.91 -5.88
N MET A 321 16.63 -26.42 -5.54
CA MET A 321 15.38 -26.02 -6.20
C MET A 321 14.89 -24.64 -5.73
N ARG A 322 15.28 -24.22 -4.53
CA ARG A 322 14.94 -22.92 -3.93
C ARG A 322 15.94 -21.82 -4.30
N TYR A 323 17.22 -22.16 -4.39
CA TYR A 323 18.32 -21.21 -4.62
C TYR A 323 19.01 -21.52 -5.95
N HIS A 324 18.99 -20.56 -6.87
CA HIS A 324 19.59 -20.69 -8.21
C HIS A 324 21.08 -20.35 -8.26
N GLY A 325 21.76 -20.40 -7.11
CA GLY A 325 23.18 -20.10 -6.92
C GLY A 325 23.77 -20.88 -5.73
N PRO A 326 25.06 -20.68 -5.39
CA PRO A 326 25.69 -21.37 -4.27
C PRO A 326 24.92 -21.15 -2.97
N VAL A 327 24.62 -22.23 -2.26
CA VAL A 327 24.01 -22.17 -0.92
C VAL A 327 25.11 -21.78 0.08
N GLY A 328 25.51 -20.51 0.04
CA GLY A 328 26.51 -19.92 0.93
C GLY A 328 25.86 -18.91 1.86
N ASP A 329 26.14 -19.04 3.17
CA ASP A 329 25.70 -18.13 4.23
C ASP A 329 24.17 -18.05 4.42
N ALA A 330 23.60 -19.13 4.97
CA ALA A 330 22.16 -19.25 5.24
C ALA A 330 21.61 -18.16 6.13
N ASP A 331 22.37 -17.78 7.15
CA ASP A 331 21.97 -16.77 8.11
C ASP A 331 21.80 -15.41 7.43
N ARG A 332 22.72 -15.03 6.53
CA ARG A 332 22.64 -13.74 5.83
C ARG A 332 21.42 -13.62 4.94
N TYR A 333 21.15 -14.62 4.09
CA TYR A 333 19.99 -14.53 3.21
C TYR A 333 18.67 -14.78 3.96
N LEU A 334 18.61 -15.66 4.97
CA LEU A 334 17.38 -15.88 5.75
C LEU A 334 16.99 -14.63 6.54
N LYS A 335 17.98 -13.90 7.09
CA LYS A 335 17.74 -12.60 7.72
C LYS A 335 17.09 -11.61 6.75
N HIS A 336 17.55 -11.56 5.51
CA HIS A 336 16.94 -10.75 4.46
C HIS A 336 15.50 -11.20 4.15
N LEU A 337 15.28 -12.50 3.93
CA LEU A 337 13.96 -13.05 3.62
C LEU A 337 12.94 -12.88 4.77
N LEU A 338 13.40 -12.86 6.02
CA LEU A 338 12.55 -12.66 7.20
C LEU A 338 12.30 -11.19 7.53
N SER A 339 13.09 -10.29 6.93
CA SER A 339 12.90 -8.86 7.19
C SER A 339 11.63 -8.36 6.49
N PRO A 340 10.73 -7.66 7.20
CA PRO A 340 9.50 -7.13 6.61
C PRO A 340 9.79 -6.09 5.51
N ARG A 341 11.00 -5.53 5.45
CA ARG A 341 11.41 -4.52 4.48
C ARG A 341 11.41 -5.02 3.03
N PHE A 342 11.68 -6.31 2.84
CA PHE A 342 11.80 -6.92 1.53
C PHE A 342 10.58 -7.74 1.15
N GLY A 343 9.57 -7.82 2.02
CA GLY A 343 8.43 -8.66 1.75
C GLY A 343 7.65 -9.10 2.99
N ARG A 344 6.80 -10.10 2.78
CA ARG A 344 6.06 -10.81 3.82
C ARG A 344 6.48 -12.27 3.82
N THR A 345 6.77 -12.79 5.01
CA THR A 345 7.07 -14.21 5.17
C THR A 345 5.98 -14.90 5.98
N LEU A 346 5.57 -16.07 5.51
CA LEU A 346 4.72 -17.02 6.20
C LEU A 346 5.53 -18.23 6.62
N ALA A 347 5.33 -18.68 7.86
CA ALA A 347 5.88 -19.92 8.37
C ALA A 347 4.76 -20.94 8.62
N ALA A 348 4.98 -22.16 8.15
CA ALA A 348 4.20 -23.34 8.52
C ALA A 348 4.90 -24.06 9.68
N GLN A 349 4.16 -24.33 10.75
CA GLN A 349 4.63 -24.96 11.97
C GLN A 349 3.80 -26.18 12.33
N THR A 350 4.45 -27.19 12.87
CA THR A 350 3.74 -28.31 13.52
C THR A 350 3.11 -27.88 14.84
N ALA A 351 2.25 -28.73 15.42
CA ALA A 351 1.69 -28.51 16.75
C ALA A 351 2.74 -28.32 17.87
N SER A 352 3.98 -28.81 17.68
CA SER A 352 5.08 -28.60 18.64
C SER A 352 5.82 -27.26 18.45
N GLY A 353 5.40 -26.43 17.50
CA GLY A 353 6.04 -25.16 17.16
C GLY A 353 7.25 -25.27 16.24
N ARG A 354 7.61 -26.49 15.78
CA ARG A 354 8.71 -26.69 14.82
C ARG A 354 8.32 -26.18 13.43
N LEU A 355 9.13 -25.28 12.85
CA LEU A 355 8.99 -24.84 11.46
C LEU A 355 9.21 -26.01 10.49
N VAL A 356 8.33 -26.14 9.48
CA VAL A 356 8.39 -27.18 8.44
C VAL A 356 8.24 -26.62 7.02
N GLY A 357 7.89 -25.34 6.90
CA GLY A 357 7.87 -24.65 5.62
C GLY A 357 7.92 -23.14 5.79
N LEU A 358 8.50 -22.47 4.81
CA LEU A 358 8.56 -21.04 4.66
C LEU A 358 8.02 -20.65 3.28
N GLY A 359 7.24 -19.58 3.24
CA GLY A 359 6.81 -18.94 2.02
C GLY A 359 7.07 -17.45 2.08
N HIS A 360 7.63 -16.90 1.02
CA HIS A 360 8.05 -15.51 0.94
C HIS A 360 7.30 -14.84 -0.20
N LEU A 361 6.74 -13.66 0.07
CA LEU A 361 6.22 -12.72 -0.90
C LEU A 361 7.17 -11.52 -0.88
N LEU A 362 8.03 -11.38 -1.88
CA LEU A 362 9.12 -10.42 -1.91
C LEU A 362 8.80 -9.24 -2.84
N TRP A 363 9.23 -8.05 -2.42
CA TRP A 363 9.14 -6.83 -3.22
C TRP A 363 10.37 -6.73 -4.12
N ASP A 364 10.16 -6.82 -5.43
CA ASP A 364 11.21 -6.68 -6.43
C ASP A 364 10.90 -5.51 -7.36
N GLY A 365 11.39 -4.32 -6.99
CA GLY A 365 11.11 -3.10 -7.74
C GLY A 365 9.62 -2.75 -7.74
N ASP A 366 8.99 -2.85 -8.90
CA ASP A 366 7.54 -2.69 -9.09
C ASP A 366 6.79 -4.04 -9.24
N GLU A 367 7.52 -5.15 -9.22
CA GLU A 367 6.99 -6.51 -9.30
C GLU A 367 6.97 -7.20 -7.92
N THR A 368 6.43 -8.41 -7.88
CA THR A 368 6.28 -9.18 -6.64
C THR A 368 6.64 -10.65 -6.89
N GLU A 369 7.68 -11.14 -6.22
CA GLU A 369 8.15 -12.51 -6.34
C GLU A 369 7.57 -13.40 -5.22
N ILE A 370 7.23 -14.64 -5.55
CA ILE A 370 6.89 -15.68 -4.58
C ILE A 370 7.96 -16.77 -4.58
N ALA A 371 8.43 -17.12 -3.39
CA ALA A 371 9.35 -18.24 -3.21
C ALA A 371 8.93 -19.13 -2.02
N LEU A 372 9.11 -20.45 -2.17
CA LEU A 372 8.70 -21.44 -1.17
C LEU A 372 9.86 -22.37 -0.82
N LEU A 373 10.00 -22.71 0.45
CA LEU A 373 10.90 -23.75 0.95
C LEU A 373 10.14 -24.66 1.90
N ILE A 374 10.01 -25.95 1.56
CA ILE A 374 9.29 -26.94 2.38
C ILE A 374 10.25 -28.07 2.73
N GLU A 375 10.34 -28.42 4.01
CA GLU A 375 11.13 -29.55 4.50
C GLU A 375 10.70 -30.85 3.78
N ASP A 376 11.66 -31.67 3.36
CA ASP A 376 11.47 -32.84 2.50
C ASP A 376 10.31 -33.75 2.96
N ASP A 377 10.24 -34.05 4.26
CA ASP A 377 9.21 -34.91 4.85
C ASP A 377 7.79 -34.33 4.79
N TRP A 378 7.66 -33.02 4.57
CA TRP A 378 6.39 -32.27 4.52
C TRP A 378 5.96 -31.91 3.10
N GLN A 379 6.78 -32.24 2.10
CA GLN A 379 6.43 -32.04 0.69
C GLN A 379 5.30 -32.96 0.24
N ARG A 380 4.55 -32.52 -0.77
CA ARG A 380 3.38 -33.23 -1.34
C ARG A 380 2.22 -33.47 -0.37
N ARG A 381 2.21 -32.83 0.81
CA ARG A 381 1.11 -32.86 1.79
C ARG A 381 0.18 -31.64 1.72
N GLY A 382 0.34 -30.78 0.71
CA GLY A 382 -0.45 -29.56 0.52
C GLY A 382 0.11 -28.29 1.20
N VAL A 383 1.17 -28.39 2.01
CA VAL A 383 1.77 -27.24 2.73
C VAL A 383 2.21 -26.12 1.78
N GLY A 384 2.91 -26.46 0.69
CA GLY A 384 3.37 -25.46 -0.28
C GLY A 384 2.22 -24.74 -1.00
N SER A 385 1.19 -25.49 -1.42
CA SER A 385 0.00 -24.92 -2.06
C SER A 385 -0.78 -24.00 -1.12
N GLU A 386 -0.81 -24.33 0.17
CA GLU A 386 -1.44 -23.53 1.20
C GLU A 386 -0.73 -22.20 1.42
N LEU A 387 0.60 -22.24 1.60
CA LEU A 387 1.42 -21.04 1.72
C LEU A 387 1.27 -20.18 0.46
N LEU A 388 1.36 -20.77 -0.73
CA LEU A 388 1.22 -20.07 -2.00
C LEU A 388 -0.11 -19.29 -2.09
N ARG A 389 -1.23 -19.94 -1.79
CA ARG A 389 -2.56 -19.30 -1.87
C ARG A 389 -2.68 -18.12 -0.91
N ARG A 390 -2.11 -18.23 0.29
CA ARG A 390 -2.10 -17.15 1.28
C ARG A 390 -1.20 -16.00 0.87
N LEU A 391 -0.03 -16.27 0.30
CA LEU A 391 0.84 -15.23 -0.25
C LEU A 391 0.16 -14.50 -1.42
N VAL A 392 -0.53 -15.23 -2.30
CA VAL A 392 -1.35 -14.64 -3.37
C VAL A 392 -2.46 -13.76 -2.81
N ALA A 393 -3.18 -14.21 -1.78
CA ALA A 393 -4.20 -13.38 -1.12
C ALA A 393 -3.59 -12.09 -0.55
N MET A 394 -2.43 -12.17 0.09
CA MET A 394 -1.70 -11.00 0.58
C MET A 394 -1.26 -10.05 -0.55
N ALA A 395 -0.90 -10.57 -1.72
CA ALA A 395 -0.54 -9.76 -2.88
C ALA A 395 -1.77 -9.05 -3.50
N VAL A 396 -2.93 -9.72 -3.49
CA VAL A 396 -4.20 -9.11 -3.92
C VAL A 396 -4.61 -7.97 -2.99
N GLU A 397 -4.48 -8.15 -1.67
CA GLU A 397 -4.76 -7.10 -0.67
C GLU A 397 -3.88 -5.85 -0.84
N THR A 398 -2.67 -6.01 -1.40
CA THR A 398 -1.74 -4.91 -1.66
C THR A 398 -1.95 -4.27 -3.04
N GLY A 399 -2.90 -4.77 -3.83
CA GLY A 399 -3.19 -4.26 -5.16
C GLY A 399 -2.13 -4.64 -6.21
N CYS A 400 -1.41 -5.75 -5.99
CA CYS A 400 -0.49 -6.27 -7.01
C CYS A 400 -1.28 -6.82 -8.19
N GLU A 401 -0.83 -6.52 -9.41
CA GLU A 401 -1.47 -7.01 -10.65
C GLU A 401 -0.94 -8.39 -11.05
N HIS A 402 0.30 -8.68 -10.68
CA HIS A 402 0.99 -9.91 -11.02
C HIS A 402 1.84 -10.36 -9.84
N VAL A 403 2.00 -11.68 -9.73
CA VAL A 403 3.07 -12.29 -8.92
C VAL A 403 3.79 -13.29 -9.78
N TYR A 404 5.11 -13.39 -9.63
CA TYR A 404 5.90 -14.34 -10.37
C TYR A 404 6.68 -15.25 -9.44
N ALA A 405 7.08 -16.42 -9.95
CA ALA A 405 7.97 -17.34 -9.24
C ALA A 405 9.09 -17.77 -10.20
N VAL A 406 10.33 -17.65 -9.74
CA VAL A 406 11.52 -18.12 -10.48
C VAL A 406 11.90 -19.50 -9.98
N THR A 407 11.92 -20.48 -10.87
CA THR A 407 12.25 -21.85 -10.53
C THR A 407 13.05 -22.55 -11.62
N GLN A 408 13.60 -23.73 -11.35
CA GLN A 408 14.20 -24.55 -12.39
C GLN A 408 13.09 -25.14 -13.26
N SER A 409 13.29 -25.21 -14.58
CA SER A 409 12.34 -25.84 -15.51
C SER A 409 11.98 -27.30 -15.16
N SER A 410 12.84 -27.99 -14.42
CA SER A 410 12.61 -29.35 -13.90
C SER A 410 11.75 -29.42 -12.62
N ASN A 411 11.45 -28.28 -11.97
CA ASN A 411 10.69 -28.21 -10.73
C ASN A 411 9.18 -28.34 -10.98
N THR A 412 8.74 -29.57 -11.22
CA THR A 412 7.33 -29.92 -11.42
C THR A 412 6.43 -29.58 -10.22
N GLY A 413 6.98 -29.56 -9.00
CA GLY A 413 6.25 -29.23 -7.78
C GLY A 413 5.76 -27.78 -7.77
N MET A 414 6.65 -26.82 -8.12
CA MET A 414 6.27 -25.41 -8.21
C MET A 414 5.28 -25.16 -9.36
N VAL A 415 5.49 -25.80 -10.52
CA VAL A 415 4.54 -25.70 -11.65
C VAL A 415 3.15 -26.19 -11.27
N ALA A 416 3.06 -27.33 -10.57
CA ALA A 416 1.78 -27.86 -10.09
C ALA A 416 1.13 -26.94 -9.05
N ALA A 417 1.91 -26.37 -8.13
CA ALA A 417 1.41 -25.43 -7.13
C ALA A 417 0.83 -24.16 -7.79
N MET A 418 1.56 -23.56 -8.75
CA MET A 418 1.10 -22.38 -9.49
C MET A 418 -0.16 -22.67 -10.30
N ARG A 419 -0.23 -23.82 -11.00
CA ARG A 419 -1.46 -24.25 -11.71
C ARG A 419 -2.65 -24.44 -10.77
N GLY A 420 -2.39 -24.93 -9.56
CA GLY A 420 -3.40 -25.10 -8.51
C GLY A 420 -4.08 -23.81 -8.04
N LEU A 421 -3.53 -22.63 -8.37
CA LEU A 421 -4.16 -21.34 -8.09
C LEU A 421 -5.40 -21.08 -8.96
N GLY A 422 -5.51 -21.72 -10.13
CA GLY A 422 -6.61 -21.47 -11.07
C GLY A 422 -6.60 -20.08 -11.69
N LEU A 423 -5.45 -19.39 -11.67
CA LEU A 423 -5.26 -18.06 -12.27
C LEU A 423 -4.67 -18.19 -13.69
N PRO A 424 -4.82 -17.16 -14.56
CA PRO A 424 -4.09 -17.11 -15.82
C PRO A 424 -2.58 -17.08 -15.55
N LEU A 425 -1.84 -17.99 -16.19
CA LEU A 425 -0.40 -18.13 -16.04
C LEU A 425 0.33 -17.88 -17.36
N ASP A 426 1.39 -17.09 -17.31
CA ASP A 426 2.40 -16.97 -18.36
C ASP A 426 3.66 -17.74 -17.97
N TYR A 427 4.38 -18.27 -18.97
CA TYR A 427 5.57 -19.09 -18.77
C TYR A 427 6.72 -18.59 -19.66
N GLN A 428 7.84 -18.24 -19.05
CA GLN A 428 9.06 -17.84 -19.76
C GLN A 428 10.21 -18.75 -19.36
N ILE A 429 10.96 -19.27 -20.34
CA ILE A 429 12.06 -20.21 -20.11
C ILE A 429 13.32 -19.66 -20.76
N GLU A 430 14.37 -19.48 -19.95
CA GLU A 430 15.70 -19.09 -20.41
C GLU A 430 16.77 -19.91 -19.67
N GLU A 431 17.69 -20.52 -20.43
CA GLU A 431 18.86 -21.25 -19.90
C GLU A 431 18.56 -22.28 -18.79
N GLY A 432 17.38 -22.92 -18.85
CA GLY A 432 16.94 -23.91 -17.87
C GLY A 432 16.22 -23.34 -16.64
N THR A 433 16.17 -22.02 -16.50
CA THR A 433 15.32 -21.28 -15.56
C THR A 433 13.92 -21.09 -16.15
N LEU A 434 12.90 -21.22 -15.32
CA LEU A 434 11.50 -21.04 -15.63
C LEU A 434 10.93 -19.93 -14.73
N VAL A 435 10.40 -18.88 -15.35
CA VAL A 435 9.60 -17.85 -14.69
C VAL A 435 8.12 -18.16 -14.95
N ILE A 436 7.35 -18.28 -13.88
CA ILE A 436 5.90 -18.49 -13.94
C ILE A 436 5.21 -17.25 -13.39
N THR A 437 4.47 -16.53 -14.21
CA THR A 437 3.77 -15.30 -13.80
C THR A 437 2.28 -15.55 -13.71
N ALA A 438 1.69 -15.32 -12.55
CA ALA A 438 0.25 -15.38 -12.34
C ALA A 438 -0.37 -13.98 -12.43
N GLN A 439 -1.40 -13.83 -13.27
CA GLN A 439 -2.20 -12.61 -13.32
C GLN A 439 -3.18 -12.60 -12.16
N LEU A 440 -3.03 -11.63 -11.27
CA LEU A 440 -3.96 -11.41 -10.17
C LEU A 440 -5.12 -10.60 -10.72
N GLU A 441 -6.28 -11.26 -10.91
CA GLU A 441 -7.48 -10.51 -11.27
C GLU A 441 -7.73 -9.43 -10.21
N ARG A 442 -7.71 -8.15 -10.61
CA ARG A 442 -8.37 -7.07 -9.88
C ARG A 442 -9.82 -7.48 -9.69
N SER A 443 -10.11 -8.16 -8.59
CA SER A 443 -11.33 -8.92 -8.47
C SER A 443 -12.53 -7.97 -8.35
N ALA A 444 -13.45 -8.13 -9.31
CA ALA A 444 -14.90 -7.99 -9.14
C ALA A 444 -15.61 -6.62 -9.30
N ALA A 445 -15.18 -5.75 -10.22
CA ALA A 445 -16.07 -4.69 -10.76
C ALA A 445 -16.69 -5.04 -12.13
N LYS A 446 -16.03 -5.88 -12.95
CA LYS A 446 -16.47 -6.13 -14.33
C LYS A 446 -17.53 -7.24 -14.46
N ARG A 447 -17.52 -8.26 -13.59
CA ARG A 447 -18.41 -9.44 -13.73
C ARG A 447 -19.84 -9.28 -13.20
N LEU A 448 -20.17 -8.20 -12.48
CA LEU A 448 -21.55 -7.90 -12.04
C LEU A 448 -22.34 -7.03 -13.04
N GLY A 449 -21.68 -6.39 -14.01
CA GLY A 449 -22.34 -5.60 -15.06
C GLY A 449 -22.88 -6.46 -16.21
N GLU A 450 -22.20 -7.56 -16.54
CA GLU A 450 -22.55 -8.40 -17.69
C GLU A 450 -23.60 -9.48 -17.38
N ARG A 451 -23.79 -9.84 -16.09
CA ARG A 451 -24.80 -10.86 -15.69
C ARG A 451 -26.21 -10.32 -15.44
N ARG A 452 -26.44 -9.01 -15.57
CA ARG A 452 -27.76 -8.40 -15.29
C ARG A 452 -28.56 -8.02 -16.54
N VAL A 453 -28.03 -8.29 -17.74
CA VAL A 453 -28.69 -7.96 -19.02
C VAL A 453 -29.24 -9.19 -19.76
N GLU A 454 -28.94 -10.41 -19.30
CA GLU A 454 -29.55 -11.63 -19.88
C GLU A 454 -30.35 -12.40 -18.84
N ALA A 455 -31.62 -12.02 -18.69
CA ALA A 455 -32.70 -12.96 -18.45
C ALA A 455 -33.96 -12.42 -19.15
N PRO A 456 -34.68 -13.24 -19.93
CA PRO A 456 -35.73 -12.83 -20.86
C PRO A 456 -37.00 -12.28 -20.22
#